data_AF-H5XHB4-F1
#
_entry.id   AF-H5XHB4-F1
#
_cell.length_a   1.000
_cell.length_b   1.000
_cell.length_c   1.000
_cell.angle_alpha   90.00
_cell.angle_beta   90.00
_cell.angle_gamma   90.00
#
_symmetry.space_group_name_H-M   'P 1'
#
loop_
_entity.id
_entity.type
_entity.pdbx_description
1 polymer ?
#
loop_
_entity_poly.entity_id
_entity_poly.type
_entity_poly.pdbx_seq_one_letter_code
_entity_poly.pdbx_strand_id
1 'polypeptide(L)' 'MIEKDRILLTRAGQVNRNLGHILVEVMCRQSCGELPAGPLREAGQALRTLADDMIARADELDAVPAEVTDV' A
#
# COMPACT_ATOMS: atom_id res chain seq x y z
N MET A 1 -17.56 4.26 -8.11
CA MET A 1 -16.11 4.16 -7.82
C MET A 1 -15.34 4.32 -9.12
N ILE A 2 -14.52 5.36 -9.23
CA ILE A 2 -13.85 5.70 -10.49
C ILE A 2 -12.72 4.70 -10.78
N GLU A 3 -12.15 4.75 -11.99
CA GLU A 3 -11.08 3.83 -12.42
C GLU A 3 -9.86 3.88 -11.46
N LYS A 4 -9.43 5.09 -11.06
CA LYS A 4 -8.30 5.28 -10.15
C LYS A 4 -8.49 4.57 -8.81
N ASP A 5 -9.69 4.64 -8.23
CA ASP A 5 -10.04 3.96 -6.97
C ASP A 5 -10.01 2.43 -7.13
N ARG A 6 -10.55 1.91 -8.25
CA ARG A 6 -10.56 0.47 -8.56
C ARG A 6 -9.15 -0.07 -8.71
N ILE A 7 -8.26 0.66 -9.38
CA ILE A 7 -6.85 0.30 -9.52
C ILE A 7 -6.15 0.30 -8.16
N LEU A 8 -6.38 1.33 -7.34
CA LEU A 8 -5.78 1.45 -6.01
C LEU A 8 -6.19 0.28 -5.10
N LEU A 9 -7.48 -0.05 -5.04
CA LEU A 9 -7.97 -1.18 -4.25
C LEU A 9 -7.51 -2.53 -4.79
N THR A 10 -7.38 -2.67 -6.12
CA THR A 10 -6.81 -3.89 -6.73
C THR A 10 -5.36 -4.09 -6.30
N ARG A 11 -4.55 -3.02 -6.34
CA ARG A 11 -3.14 -3.04 -5.86
C ARG A 11 -3.07 -3.37 -4.38
N ALA A 12 -3.89 -2.73 -3.54
CA ALA A 12 -3.95 -3.03 -2.12
C ALA A 12 -4.34 -4.50 -1.84
N GLY A 13 -5.32 -5.03 -2.57
CA GLY A 13 -5.72 -6.43 -2.47
C GLY A 13 -4.62 -7.40 -2.90
N GLN A 14 -3.83 -7.08 -3.93
CA GLN A 14 -2.68 -7.87 -4.34
C GLN A 14 -1.58 -7.88 -3.27
N VAL A 15 -1.25 -6.72 -2.69
CA VAL A 15 -0.28 -6.61 -1.60
C VAL A 15 -0.75 -7.41 -0.38
N ASN A 16 -2.01 -7.26 0.04
CA ASN A 16 -2.56 -8.00 1.19
C ASN A 16 -2.48 -9.52 1.00
N ARG A 17 -2.79 -10.03 -0.20
CA ARG A 17 -2.71 -11.46 -0.50
C ARG A 17 -1.27 -12.00 -0.47
N ASN A 18 -0.29 -11.19 -0.85
CA ASN A 18 1.09 -11.63 -1.01
C ASN A 18 1.98 -11.32 0.20
N LEU A 19 1.57 -10.39 1.07
CA LEU A 19 2.41 -9.88 2.16
C LEU A 19 2.88 -11.00 3.11
N GLY A 20 1.97 -11.89 3.52
CA GLY A 20 2.33 -13.00 4.41
C GLY A 20 3.41 -13.91 3.81
N HIS A 21 3.31 -14.23 2.52
CA HIS A 21 4.31 -15.03 1.82
C HIS A 21 5.67 -14.33 1.77
N ILE A 22 5.68 -13.03 1.46
CA ILE A 22 6.91 -12.23 1.42
C ILE A 22 7.59 -12.20 2.79
N LEU A 23 6.83 -11.98 3.87
CA LEU A 23 7.39 -11.93 5.22
C LEU A 23 7.97 -13.27 5.67
N VAL A 24 7.31 -14.39 5.33
CA VAL A 24 7.85 -15.73 5.58
C VAL A 24 9.15 -15.95 4.80
N GLU A 25 9.21 -15.53 3.53
CA GLU A 25 10.42 -15.65 2.73
C GLU A 25 11.58 -14.82 3.31
N VAL A 26 11.31 -13.59 3.78
CA VAL A 26 12.29 -12.74 4.47
C VAL A 26 12.78 -13.42 5.76
N MET A 27 11.86 -14.02 6.53
CA MET A 27 12.21 -14.78 7.74
C MET A 27 13.06 -16.01 7.44
N CYS A 28 12.76 -16.77 6.37
CA CYS A 28 13.55 -17.94 5.98
C CYS A 28 14.98 -17.58 5.55
N ARG A 29 15.21 -16.33 5.13
CA ARG A 29 16.53 -15.81 4.76
C ARG A 29 17.29 -15.20 5.94
N GLN A 30 16.78 -15.32 7.17
CA GLN A 30 17.46 -14.83 8.37
C GLN A 30 18.81 -15.54 8.56
N SER A 31 19.77 -14.80 9.11
CA SER A 31 21.09 -15.32 9.44
C SER A 31 21.43 -14.92 10.88
N CYS A 32 21.88 -15.88 11.69
CA CYS A 32 22.16 -15.66 13.11
C CYS A 32 20.98 -15.08 13.93
N GLY A 33 19.74 -15.28 13.47
CA GLY A 33 18.54 -14.73 14.10
C GLY A 33 18.21 -13.29 13.68
N GLU A 34 18.97 -12.69 12.76
CA GLU A 34 18.71 -11.36 12.22
C GLU A 34 18.04 -11.43 10.85
N LEU A 35 17.07 -10.53 10.62
CA LEU A 35 16.40 -10.39 9.34
C LEU A 35 17.31 -9.71 8.32
N PRO A 36 17.27 -10.12 7.04
CA PRO A 36 18.08 -9.49 6.01
C PRO A 36 17.57 -8.08 5.71
N ALA A 37 18.43 -7.08 5.95
CA ALA A 37 18.06 -5.66 5.84
C ALA A 37 17.61 -5.22 4.44
N GLY A 38 18.15 -5.83 3.38
CA GLY A 38 17.78 -5.53 1.99
C GLY A 38 16.31 -5.88 1.69
N PRO A 39 15.93 -7.16 1.75
CA PRO A 39 14.54 -7.60 1.57
C PRO A 39 13.55 -6.88 2.49
N LEU A 40 13.92 -6.63 3.75
CA LEU A 40 13.06 -5.88 4.68
C LEU A 40 12.84 -4.43 4.23
N ARG A 41 13.89 -3.76 3.73
CA ARG A 41 13.81 -2.40 3.19
C ARG A 41 12.95 -2.35 1.93
N GLU A 42 13.10 -3.32 1.02
CA GLU A 42 12.30 -3.41 -0.20
C GLU A 42 10.81 -3.58 0.10
N ALA A 43 10.47 -4.52 0.99
CA ALA A 43 9.10 -4.73 1.44
C ALA A 43 8.51 -3.47 2.11
N GLY A 44 9.27 -2.84 3.01
CA GLY A 44 8.85 -1.60 3.66
C GLY A 44 8.65 -0.44 2.68
N GLN A 45 9.52 -0.30 1.68
CA GLN A 45 9.38 0.74 0.66
C GLN A 45 8.13 0.52 -0.21
N ALA A 46 7.83 -0.71 -0.59
CA ALA A 46 6.62 -1.03 -1.35
C ALA A 46 5.35 -0.74 -0.55
N LEU A 47 5.34 -1.07 0.74
CA LEU A 47 4.24 -0.76 1.65
C LEU A 47 4.06 0.76 1.83
N ARG A 48 5.16 1.49 2.01
CA ARG A 48 5.12 2.95 2.12
C ARG A 48 4.51 3.59 0.88
N THR A 49 4.97 3.19 -0.31
CA THR A 49 4.43 3.72 -1.57
C THR A 49 2.93 3.45 -1.72
N LEU A 50 2.44 2.26 -1.36
CA LEU A 50 1.00 1.99 -1.38
C LEU A 50 0.24 2.86 -0.37
N ALA A 51 0.78 3.05 0.83
CA ALA A 51 0.16 3.91 1.85
C ALA A 51 0.10 5.37 1.40
N ASP A 52 1.20 5.88 0.83
CA ASP A 52 1.28 7.24 0.27
C ASP A 52 0.23 7.43 -0.86
N ASP A 53 0.09 6.45 -1.76
CA ASP A 53 -0.93 6.47 -2.83
C ASP A 53 -2.37 6.52 -2.26
N MET A 54 -2.63 5.82 -1.15
CA MET A 54 -3.93 5.80 -0.50
C MET A 54 -4.25 7.12 0.21
N ILE A 55 -3.27 7.69 0.92
CA ILE A 55 -3.42 8.98 1.60
C ILE A 55 -3.62 10.10 0.58
N ALA A 56 -2.79 10.16 -0.46
CA ALA A 56 -2.93 11.14 -1.53
C ALA A 56 -4.32 11.07 -2.19
N ARG A 57 -4.87 9.86 -2.35
CA ARG A 57 -6.21 9.70 -2.89
C ARG A 57 -7.29 10.19 -1.92
N ALA A 58 -7.13 10.00 -0.61
CA ALA A 58 -8.03 10.56 0.38
C ALA A 58 -7.98 12.10 0.38
N ASP A 59 -6.79 12.68 0.35
CA ASP A 59 -6.59 14.14 0.28
C ASP A 59 -7.26 14.73 -0.98
N GLU A 60 -7.16 14.05 -2.12
CA GLU A 60 -7.87 14.44 -3.35
C GLU A 60 -9.39 14.43 -3.18
N LEU A 61 -9.95 13.48 -2.43
CA LEU A 61 -11.39 13.38 -2.19
C LEU A 61 -11.87 14.48 -1.24
N ASP A 62 -11.10 14.77 -0.19
CA ASP A 62 -11.41 15.82 0.78
C ASP A 62 -11.25 17.23 0.19
N ALA A 63 -10.37 17.40 -0.79
CA ALA A 63 -10.16 18.67 -1.49
C ALA A 63 -11.26 19.00 -2.50
N VAL A 64 -12.13 18.06 -2.88
CA VAL A 64 -13.31 18.35 -3.70
C VAL A 64 -14.35 19.00 -2.79
N PRO A 65 -14.69 20.30 -2.97
CA PRO A 65 -15.75 20.91 -2.20
C PRO A 65 -17.01 20.08 -2.43
N ALA A 66 -17.71 19.71 -1.36
CA ALA A 66 -19.05 19.15 -1.47
C ALA A 66 -19.82 20.07 -2.43
N GLU A 67 -20.24 19.54 -3.59
CA GLU A 67 -20.98 20.33 -4.56
C GLU A 67 -22.08 21.06 -3.80
N VAL A 68 -22.05 22.39 -3.88
CA VAL A 68 -23.16 23.23 -3.43
C VAL A 68 -24.32 22.82 -4.31
N THR A 69 -25.17 21.93 -3.81
CA THR A 69 -26.48 21.66 -4.40
C THR A 69 -27.33 22.90 -4.14
N ASP A 70 -27.11 23.94 -4.93
CA ASP A 70 -28.07 25.01 -5.11
C ASP A 70 -28.90 24.71 -6.37
N VAL A 71 -30.23 24.88 -6.18
CA VAL A 71 -31.38 24.81 -7.09
C VAL A 71 -32.16 23.50 -7.08
#